data_AF-A0A1J3HE03-F1
#
_entry.id   AF-A0A1J3HE03-F1
#
_cell.length_a   1.000
_cell.length_b   1.000
_cell.length_c   1.000
_cell.angle_alpha   90.00
_cell.angle_beta   90.00
_cell.angle_gamma   90.00
#
_symmetry.space_group_name_H-M   'P 1'
#
loop_
_entity.id
_entity.type
_entity.pdbx_description
1 polymer ?
#
loop_
_entity_poly.entity_id
_entity_poly.type
_entity_poly.pdbx_seq_one_letter_code
_entity_poly.pdbx_strand_id
1 'polypeptide(L)'
;QSNLFQKQSIERRRIEEKQSEMGILMMIMGLLVILVSLCSALLRWNQMRYTKNGLPPGTMGWPIFGETTEFLKQGPNFMRNQRLRYGSFFKSHLLGCPTLVSMDSEINRYILKNESKGLVPGYPQSMLDILGTCNMAAVHGSSHRLMRGSLLSLISSTMMRDHILPKVDHFMRSYLSQWNELENIDIQDKTKHMAFLSSLTQIAGDLKKPLVEEFKNAFFKLVVGTLSVPIDLPGTNYRCGIQARKNIDRLLRELMQERRDSGETFTDMLGYLMKKED
;
A
#
# COMPACT_ATOMS: atom_id res chain seq x y z
N GLN A 1 5.33 63.77 -44.15
CA GLN A 1 6.33 63.52 -43.08
C GLN A 1 5.74 62.81 -41.86
N SER A 2 4.52 63.16 -41.38
CA SER A 2 3.86 62.52 -40.21
C SER A 2 3.74 60.98 -40.30
N ASN A 3 3.33 60.43 -41.45
CA ASN A 3 3.17 58.98 -41.64
C ASN A 3 4.48 58.16 -41.53
N LEU A 4 5.64 58.76 -41.82
CA LEU A 4 6.92 58.04 -41.80
C LEU A 4 7.43 57.86 -40.35
N PHE A 5 7.28 58.89 -39.52
CA PHE A 5 7.64 58.85 -38.10
C PHE A 5 6.76 57.87 -37.31
N GLN A 6 5.46 57.82 -37.61
CA GLN A 6 4.55 56.87 -36.97
C GLN A 6 4.89 55.42 -37.36
N LYS A 7 5.26 55.17 -38.62
CA LYS A 7 5.69 53.85 -39.08
C LYS A 7 7.00 53.40 -38.42
N GLN A 8 7.98 54.30 -38.27
CA GLN A 8 9.25 54.01 -37.57
C GLN A 8 9.06 53.77 -36.07
N SER A 9 8.12 54.48 -35.42
CA SER A 9 7.78 54.26 -34.01
C SER A 9 7.13 52.90 -33.77
N ILE A 10 6.21 52.49 -34.65
CA ILE A 10 5.58 51.16 -34.61
C ILE A 10 6.61 50.05 -34.86
N GLU A 11 7.53 50.24 -35.81
CA GLU A 11 8.60 49.26 -36.05
C GLU A 11 9.56 49.13 -34.86
N ARG A 12 9.96 50.23 -34.21
CA ARG A 12 10.79 50.15 -32.99
C ARG A 12 10.09 49.40 -31.87
N ARG A 13 8.82 49.72 -31.58
CA ARG A 13 8.04 48.98 -30.56
C ARG A 13 7.94 47.50 -30.89
N ARG A 14 7.71 47.15 -32.15
CA ARG A 14 7.67 45.75 -32.60
C ARG A 14 9.02 45.03 -32.43
N ILE A 15 10.15 45.73 -32.61
CA ILE A 15 11.49 45.18 -32.39
C ILE A 15 11.76 45.01 -30.89
N GLU A 16 11.39 45.99 -30.07
CA GLU A 16 11.52 45.93 -28.61
C GLU A 16 10.65 44.80 -28.01
N GLU A 17 9.41 44.65 -28.48
CA GLU A 17 8.53 43.54 -28.13
C GLU A 17 9.16 42.19 -28.51
N LYS A 18 9.64 42.04 -29.75
CA LYS A 18 10.34 40.81 -30.18
C LYS A 18 11.61 40.53 -29.39
N GLN A 19 12.38 41.56 -29.03
CA GLN A 19 13.57 41.40 -28.20
C GLN A 19 13.21 40.98 -26.77
N SER A 20 12.13 41.52 -26.20
CA SER A 20 11.59 41.11 -24.91
C SER A 20 11.09 39.65 -24.95
N GLU A 21 10.32 39.27 -25.98
CA GLU A 21 9.86 37.90 -26.20
C GLU A 21 11.02 36.91 -26.35
N MET A 22 12.06 37.26 -27.12
CA MET A 22 13.27 36.45 -27.25
C MET A 22 14.04 36.33 -25.91
N GLY A 23 14.10 37.41 -25.12
CA GLY A 23 14.68 37.40 -23.78
C GLY A 23 13.96 36.44 -22.83
N ILE A 24 12.61 36.50 -22.82
CA ILE A 24 11.77 35.58 -22.04
C ILE A 24 11.98 34.14 -22.51
N LEU A 25 12.00 33.89 -23.82
CA LEU A 25 12.21 32.55 -24.38
C LEU A 25 13.58 31.98 -23.99
N MET A 26 14.65 32.78 -24.07
CA MET A 26 15.99 32.37 -23.65
C MET A 26 16.05 32.06 -22.15
N MET A 27 15.37 32.84 -21.31
CA MET A 27 15.27 32.57 -19.88
C MET A 27 14.54 31.26 -19.59
N ILE A 28 13.41 31.00 -20.25
CA ILE A 28 12.67 29.74 -20.13
C ILE A 28 13.55 28.55 -20.55
N MET A 29 14.23 28.66 -21.68
CA MET A 29 15.16 27.62 -22.15
C MET A 29 16.32 27.39 -21.18
N GLY A 30 16.89 28.45 -20.62
CA GLY A 30 17.93 28.35 -19.60
C GLY A 30 17.45 27.61 -18.34
N LEU A 31 16.25 27.94 -17.85
CA LEU A 31 15.63 27.26 -16.71
C LEU A 31 15.36 25.78 -17.00
N LEU A 32 14.89 25.45 -18.21
CA LEU A 32 14.66 24.06 -18.64
C LEU A 32 15.97 23.26 -18.67
N VAL A 33 17.05 23.83 -19.20
CA VAL A 33 18.37 23.16 -19.22
C VAL A 33 18.89 22.90 -17.81
N ILE A 34 18.77 23.88 -16.90
CA ILE A 34 19.16 23.73 -15.50
C ILE A 34 18.34 22.61 -14.83
N LEU A 35 17.02 22.60 -15.05
CA LEU A 35 16.13 21.58 -14.50
C LEU A 35 16.50 20.18 -15.01
N VAL A 36 16.71 20.00 -16.32
CA VAL A 36 17.08 18.71 -16.91
C VAL A 36 18.45 18.23 -16.40
N SER A 37 19.42 19.14 -16.29
CA SER A 37 20.75 18.83 -15.73
C SER A 37 20.65 18.36 -14.28
N LEU A 38 19.88 19.09 -13.45
CA LEU A 38 19.64 18.74 -12.06
C LEU A 38 18.95 17.37 -11.92
N CYS A 39 17.88 17.12 -12.68
CA CYS A 39 17.19 15.84 -12.71
C CYS A 39 18.13 14.70 -13.12
N SER A 40 18.95 14.91 -14.15
CA SER A 40 19.92 13.92 -14.63
C SER A 40 20.99 13.62 -13.58
N ALA A 41 21.49 14.65 -12.89
CA ALA A 41 22.44 14.50 -11.80
C ALA A 41 21.83 13.73 -10.62
N LEU A 42 20.59 14.04 -10.24
CA LEU A 42 19.85 13.35 -9.18
C LEU A 42 19.61 11.86 -9.52
N LEU A 43 19.19 11.55 -10.75
CA LEU A 43 19.00 10.17 -11.20
C LEU A 43 20.31 9.39 -11.22
N ARG A 44 21.39 10.00 -11.74
CA ARG A 44 22.74 9.39 -11.71
C ARG A 44 23.24 9.17 -10.30
N TRP A 45 23.06 10.14 -9.41
CA TRP A 45 23.44 10.01 -8.00
C TRP A 45 22.68 8.86 -7.32
N ASN A 46 21.36 8.76 -7.54
CA ASN A 46 20.55 7.66 -7.03
C ASN A 46 21.05 6.30 -7.55
N GLN A 47 21.36 6.22 -8.85
CA GLN A 47 21.90 5.00 -9.46
C GLN A 47 23.26 4.62 -8.87
N MET A 48 24.18 5.58 -8.69
CA MET A 48 25.50 5.33 -8.10
C MET A 48 25.42 4.87 -6.65
N ARG A 49 24.52 5.46 -5.84
CA ARG A 49 24.29 5.06 -4.44
C ARG A 49 23.99 3.57 -4.28
N TYR A 50 23.32 2.96 -5.26
CA TYR A 50 22.93 1.55 -5.26
C TYR A 50 23.63 0.74 -6.36
N THR A 51 24.81 1.20 -6.77
CA THR A 51 25.69 0.43 -7.65
C THR A 51 26.73 -0.28 -6.76
N LYS A 52 26.68 -1.60 -6.76
CA LYS A 52 27.66 -2.48 -6.12
C LYS A 52 27.96 -3.64 -7.07
N ASN A 53 29.19 -4.14 -7.02
CA ASN A 53 29.59 -5.31 -7.79
C ASN A 53 28.73 -6.52 -7.40
N GLY A 54 28.29 -7.30 -8.38
CA GLY A 54 27.50 -8.52 -8.16
C GLY A 54 26.00 -8.30 -7.94
N LEU A 55 25.47 -7.07 -8.01
CA LEU A 55 24.02 -6.85 -8.03
C LEU A 55 23.43 -7.18 -9.41
N PRO A 56 22.20 -7.72 -9.47
CA PRO A 56 21.54 -7.99 -10.73
C PRO A 56 21.24 -6.69 -11.51
N PRO A 57 20.95 -6.80 -12.82
CA PRO A 57 20.55 -5.65 -13.65
C PRO A 57 19.26 -5.02 -13.12
N GLY A 58 18.99 -3.78 -13.50
CA GLY A 58 17.79 -3.05 -13.09
C GLY A 58 18.05 -1.57 -12.83
N THR A 59 17.00 -0.84 -12.47
CA THR A 59 17.05 0.60 -12.20
C THR A 59 16.53 0.90 -10.80
N MET A 60 17.05 1.95 -10.18
CA MET A 60 16.51 2.43 -8.89
C MET A 60 15.49 3.55 -9.05
N GLY A 61 15.14 3.91 -10.30
CA GLY A 61 14.14 4.94 -10.59
C GLY A 61 14.45 6.30 -9.95
N TRP A 62 13.40 7.03 -9.61
CA TRP A 62 13.51 8.34 -8.98
C TRP A 62 14.03 8.23 -7.54
N PRO A 63 14.80 9.21 -7.02
CA PRO A 63 15.12 9.25 -5.60
C PRO A 63 13.85 9.16 -4.75
N ILE A 64 13.92 8.41 -3.64
CA ILE A 64 12.84 8.19 -2.66
C ILE A 64 11.68 7.32 -3.20
N PHE A 65 11.09 7.69 -4.34
CA PHE A 65 9.91 7.02 -4.92
C PHE A 65 10.26 5.78 -5.73
N GLY A 66 11.47 5.70 -6.26
CA GLY A 66 11.91 4.60 -7.10
C GLY A 66 11.05 4.44 -8.34
N GLU A 67 10.52 3.23 -8.50
CA GLU A 67 9.56 2.82 -9.54
C GLU A 67 8.17 2.55 -8.94
N THR A 68 7.90 3.05 -7.73
CA THR A 68 6.69 2.73 -6.97
C THR A 68 5.41 3.15 -7.71
N THR A 69 5.43 4.30 -8.39
CA THR A 69 4.24 4.78 -9.11
C THR A 69 3.88 3.86 -10.27
N GLU A 70 4.88 3.46 -11.07
CA GLU A 70 4.72 2.51 -12.17
C GLU A 70 4.31 1.14 -11.64
N PHE A 71 4.92 0.68 -10.56
CA PHE A 71 4.58 -0.57 -9.90
C PHE A 71 3.11 -0.62 -9.48
N LEU A 72 2.61 0.42 -8.79
CA LEU A 72 1.22 0.48 -8.33
C LEU A 72 0.22 0.66 -9.48
N LYS A 73 0.55 1.48 -10.49
CA LYS A 73 -0.36 1.76 -11.61
C LYS A 73 -0.44 0.62 -12.62
N GLN A 74 0.69 -0.02 -12.94
CA GLN A 74 0.74 -1.07 -13.95
C GLN A 74 0.48 -2.46 -13.37
N GLY A 75 0.63 -2.65 -12.06
CA GLY A 75 0.37 -3.92 -11.37
C GLY A 75 1.16 -5.08 -12.00
N PRO A 76 0.53 -6.20 -12.38
CA PRO A 76 1.21 -7.34 -12.99
C PRO A 76 2.01 -7.00 -14.27
N ASN A 77 1.60 -5.98 -15.03
CA ASN A 77 2.29 -5.58 -16.25
C ASN A 77 3.68 -4.98 -15.95
N PHE A 78 3.85 -4.32 -14.80
CA PHE A 78 5.16 -3.84 -14.37
C PHE A 78 6.17 -4.99 -14.31
N MET A 79 5.81 -6.08 -13.63
CA MET A 79 6.68 -7.24 -13.47
C MET A 79 6.99 -7.91 -14.81
N ARG A 80 6.01 -7.99 -15.71
CA ARG A 80 6.21 -8.52 -17.07
C ARG A 80 7.22 -7.67 -17.86
N ASN A 81 7.07 -6.35 -17.82
CA ASN A 81 7.94 -5.42 -18.54
C ASN A 81 9.37 -5.44 -18.00
N GLN A 82 9.53 -5.45 -16.67
CA GLN A 82 10.86 -5.53 -16.06
C GLN A 82 11.54 -6.85 -16.36
N ARG A 83 10.80 -7.96 -16.35
CA ARG A 83 11.34 -9.27 -16.74
C ARG A 83 11.85 -9.27 -18.18
N LEU A 84 11.11 -8.67 -19.12
CA LEU A 84 11.53 -8.56 -20.50
C LEU A 84 12.82 -7.75 -20.66
N ARG A 85 13.03 -6.74 -19.80
CA ARG A 85 14.17 -5.82 -19.89
C ARG A 85 15.41 -6.32 -19.14
N TYR A 86 15.23 -6.92 -17.97
CA TYR A 86 16.32 -7.22 -17.03
C TYR A 86 16.43 -8.71 -16.69
N GLY A 87 15.53 -9.57 -17.18
CA GLY A 87 15.50 -10.99 -16.87
C GLY A 87 14.70 -11.34 -15.62
N SER A 88 14.75 -12.60 -15.20
CA SER A 88 13.97 -13.12 -14.06
C SER A 88 14.47 -12.69 -12.69
N PHE A 89 15.66 -12.08 -12.59
CA PHE A 89 16.23 -11.61 -11.34
C PHE A 89 16.82 -10.22 -11.56
N PHE A 90 16.21 -9.20 -10.95
CA PHE A 90 16.55 -7.80 -11.20
C PHE A 90 16.42 -6.93 -9.94
N LYS A 91 17.04 -5.76 -9.93
CA LYS A 91 16.91 -4.76 -8.87
C LYS A 91 15.92 -3.66 -9.22
N SER A 92 15.22 -3.15 -8.22
CA SER A 92 14.27 -2.04 -8.31
C SER A 92 14.26 -1.24 -6.99
N HIS A 93 13.48 -0.15 -6.93
CA HIS A 93 13.19 0.58 -5.70
C HIS A 93 11.68 0.72 -5.59
N LEU A 94 11.07 -0.03 -4.68
CA LEU A 94 9.62 -0.20 -4.56
C LEU A 94 9.16 0.15 -3.14
N LEU A 95 8.08 0.95 -3.03
CA LEU A 95 7.48 1.35 -1.76
C LEU A 95 8.49 1.95 -0.77
N GLY A 96 9.42 2.77 -1.29
CA GLY A 96 10.48 3.39 -0.49
C GLY A 96 11.67 2.47 -0.17
N CYS A 97 11.65 1.20 -0.59
CA CYS A 97 12.69 0.22 -0.28
C CYS A 97 13.49 -0.20 -1.53
N PRO A 98 14.85 -0.19 -1.49
CA PRO A 98 15.66 -0.87 -2.50
C PRO A 98 15.39 -2.38 -2.46
N THR A 99 15.02 -2.97 -3.59
CA THR A 99 14.45 -4.32 -3.66
C THR A 99 15.14 -5.15 -4.74
N LEU A 100 15.45 -6.40 -4.42
CA LEU A 100 15.76 -7.43 -5.42
C LEU A 100 14.48 -8.21 -5.70
N VAL A 101 14.08 -8.25 -6.97
CA VAL A 101 12.89 -8.97 -7.44
C VAL A 101 13.35 -10.28 -8.06
N SER A 102 12.79 -11.39 -7.57
CA SER A 102 13.04 -12.73 -8.07
C SER A 102 11.77 -13.36 -8.63
N MET A 103 11.80 -13.62 -9.94
CA MET A 103 10.84 -14.45 -10.67
C MET A 103 11.43 -15.84 -10.98
N ASP A 104 12.51 -16.19 -10.29
CA ASP A 104 13.18 -17.49 -10.38
C ASP A 104 12.65 -18.43 -9.28
N SER A 105 12.18 -19.61 -9.67
CA SER A 105 11.54 -20.55 -8.75
C SER A 105 12.52 -21.19 -7.75
N GLU A 106 13.78 -21.38 -8.13
CA GLU A 106 14.80 -21.99 -7.28
C GLU A 106 15.25 -21.01 -6.20
N ILE A 107 15.50 -19.75 -6.59
CA ILE A 107 15.80 -18.66 -5.64
C ILE A 107 14.63 -18.47 -4.68
N ASN A 108 13.40 -18.41 -5.19
CA ASN A 108 12.21 -18.22 -4.36
C ASN A 108 12.02 -19.38 -3.37
N ARG A 109 12.23 -20.63 -3.82
CA ARG A 109 12.18 -21.81 -2.95
C ARG A 109 13.28 -21.76 -1.89
N TYR A 110 14.49 -21.32 -2.24
CA TYR A 110 15.57 -21.15 -1.28
C TYR A 110 15.20 -20.11 -0.22
N ILE A 111 14.72 -18.94 -0.60
CA ILE A 111 14.34 -17.88 0.34
C ILE A 111 13.25 -18.38 1.30
N LEU A 112 12.17 -18.95 0.77
CA LEU A 112 11.03 -19.41 1.58
C LEU A 112 11.38 -20.56 2.53
N LYS A 113 12.29 -21.46 2.13
CA LYS A 113 12.73 -22.57 2.99
C LYS A 113 13.71 -22.16 4.09
N ASN A 114 14.39 -21.02 3.92
CA ASN A 114 15.47 -20.58 4.81
C ASN A 114 15.11 -19.33 5.61
N GLU A 115 13.82 -18.98 5.74
CA GLU A 115 13.34 -17.89 6.62
C GLU A 115 13.92 -18.02 8.04
N SER A 116 13.84 -19.23 8.61
CA SER A 116 14.37 -19.54 9.95
C SER A 116 15.89 -19.43 10.09
N LYS A 117 16.64 -19.33 8.99
CA LYS A 117 18.11 -19.21 8.97
C LYS A 117 18.60 -17.77 8.88
N GLY A 118 17.74 -16.80 9.19
CA GLY A 118 18.09 -15.37 9.23
C GLY A 118 17.58 -14.56 8.04
N LEU A 119 16.79 -15.16 7.13
CA LEU A 119 16.02 -14.40 6.15
C LEU A 119 14.73 -13.93 6.81
N VAL A 120 14.73 -12.67 7.23
CA VAL A 120 13.62 -12.06 7.93
C VAL A 120 12.65 -11.42 6.94
N PRO A 121 11.31 -11.50 7.13
CA PRO A 121 10.35 -10.80 6.29
C PRO A 121 10.61 -9.28 6.24
N GLY A 122 10.92 -8.77 5.05
CA GLY A 122 11.24 -7.35 4.81
C GLY A 122 10.05 -6.58 4.24
N TYR A 123 9.03 -6.32 5.08
CA TYR A 123 7.86 -5.54 4.67
C TYR A 123 8.16 -4.05 4.54
N PRO A 124 7.42 -3.31 3.69
CA PRO A 124 7.59 -1.86 3.56
C PRO A 124 7.38 -1.14 4.90
N GLN A 125 8.13 -0.06 5.12
CA GLN A 125 8.02 0.74 6.35
C GLN A 125 6.59 1.22 6.60
N SER A 126 5.88 1.61 5.53
CA SER A 126 4.47 2.02 5.65
C SER A 126 3.56 0.93 6.21
N MET A 127 3.80 -0.33 5.85
CA MET A 127 3.08 -1.46 6.44
C MET A 127 3.45 -1.67 7.91
N LEU A 128 4.72 -1.57 8.26
CA LEU A 128 5.19 -1.73 9.65
C LEU A 128 4.62 -0.64 10.57
N ASP A 129 4.58 0.61 10.11
CA ASP A 129 4.05 1.74 10.88
C ASP A 129 2.52 1.65 11.05
N ILE A 130 1.81 1.23 10.00
CA ILE A 130 0.35 1.19 9.97
C ILE A 130 -0.22 -0.09 10.61
N LEU A 131 0.41 -1.25 10.45
CA LEU A 131 0.02 -2.50 11.13
C LEU A 131 0.62 -2.62 12.52
N GLY A 132 1.68 -1.86 12.81
CA GLY A 132 2.32 -1.77 14.12
C GLY A 132 3.37 -2.86 14.33
N THR A 133 4.19 -2.75 15.37
CA THR A 133 5.32 -3.67 15.59
C THR A 133 4.92 -5.03 16.17
N CYS A 134 3.72 -5.14 16.76
CA CYS A 134 3.18 -6.37 17.33
C CYS A 134 2.25 -7.11 16.37
N ASN A 135 2.69 -7.34 15.13
CA ASN A 135 1.92 -8.06 14.11
C ASN A 135 2.77 -9.14 13.42
N MET A 136 2.12 -10.13 12.79
CA MET A 136 2.80 -11.31 12.22
C MET A 136 3.86 -10.97 11.17
N ALA A 137 3.67 -9.88 10.42
CA ALA A 137 4.62 -9.40 9.43
C ALA A 137 5.87 -8.73 10.06
N ALA A 138 5.77 -8.23 11.29
CA ALA A 138 6.83 -7.48 11.97
C ALA A 138 7.59 -8.28 13.03
N VAL A 139 6.98 -9.30 13.64
CA VAL A 139 7.64 -10.12 14.66
C VAL A 139 8.37 -11.31 14.01
N HIS A 140 9.45 -11.77 14.63
CA HIS A 140 10.28 -12.87 14.13
C HIS A 140 10.62 -13.86 15.25
N GLY A 141 11.24 -15.00 14.89
CA GLY A 141 11.73 -15.97 15.87
C GLY A 141 10.63 -16.55 16.77
N SER A 142 10.89 -16.56 18.08
CA SER A 142 9.96 -17.10 19.10
C SER A 142 8.64 -16.33 19.15
N SER A 143 8.68 -15.00 19.10
CA SER A 143 7.47 -14.16 19.12
C SER A 143 6.56 -14.44 17.92
N HIS A 144 7.15 -14.60 16.73
CA HIS A 144 6.40 -15.03 15.54
C HIS A 144 5.78 -16.41 15.71
N ARG A 145 6.55 -17.39 16.20
CA ARG A 145 6.04 -18.75 16.44
C ARG A 145 4.85 -18.76 17.41
N LEU A 146 4.93 -17.99 18.49
CA LEU A 146 3.86 -17.87 19.48
C LEU A 146 2.60 -17.24 18.88
N MET A 147 2.75 -16.10 18.19
CA MET A 147 1.63 -15.41 17.55
C MET A 147 0.97 -16.28 16.48
N ARG A 148 1.77 -16.90 15.60
CA ARG A 148 1.30 -17.82 14.56
C ARG A 148 0.59 -19.03 15.17
N GLY A 149 1.13 -19.62 16.23
CA GLY A 149 0.50 -20.74 16.94
C GLY A 149 -0.86 -20.36 17.52
N SER A 150 -0.96 -19.21 18.17
CA SER A 150 -2.22 -18.68 18.71
C SER A 150 -3.26 -18.46 17.61
N LEU A 151 -2.90 -17.80 16.51
CA LEU A 151 -3.84 -17.56 15.41
C LEU A 151 -4.26 -18.85 14.71
N LEU A 152 -3.34 -19.81 14.51
CA LEU A 152 -3.68 -21.11 13.93
C LEU A 152 -4.62 -21.93 14.81
N SER A 153 -4.56 -21.79 16.14
CA SER A 153 -5.52 -22.46 17.03
C SER A 153 -6.97 -22.02 16.79
N LEU A 154 -7.17 -20.74 16.42
CA LEU A 154 -8.48 -20.16 16.09
C LEU A 154 -9.04 -20.68 14.76
N ILE A 155 -8.18 -21.18 13.87
CA ILE A 155 -8.55 -21.70 12.54
C ILE A 155 -8.08 -23.15 12.34
N SER A 156 -8.01 -23.92 13.42
CA SER A 156 -7.66 -25.35 13.35
C SER A 156 -8.69 -26.12 12.52
N SER A 157 -8.34 -27.31 12.02
CA SER A 157 -9.24 -28.11 11.18
C SER A 157 -10.60 -28.38 11.84
N THR A 158 -10.62 -28.58 13.15
CA THR A 158 -11.86 -28.72 13.93
C THR A 158 -12.64 -27.41 14.00
N MET A 159 -12.00 -26.29 14.36
CA MET A 159 -12.65 -24.97 14.37
C MET A 159 -13.22 -24.59 13.00
N MET A 160 -12.47 -24.89 11.93
CA MET A 160 -12.89 -24.65 10.56
C MET A 160 -14.15 -25.44 10.20
N ARG A 161 -14.15 -26.75 10.48
CA ARG A 161 -15.28 -27.64 10.14
C ARG A 161 -16.52 -27.34 10.99
N ASP A 162 -16.34 -27.19 12.30
CA ASP A 162 -17.44 -27.21 13.26
C ASP A 162 -18.03 -25.81 13.52
N HIS A 163 -17.26 -24.74 13.25
CA HIS A 163 -17.67 -23.37 13.58
C HIS A 163 -17.55 -22.38 12.42
N ILE A 164 -16.41 -22.30 11.74
CA ILE A 164 -16.16 -21.24 10.75
C ILE A 164 -16.92 -21.51 9.45
N LEU A 165 -16.77 -22.70 8.87
CA LEU A 165 -17.36 -23.03 7.58
C LEU A 165 -18.89 -22.94 7.58
N PRO A 166 -19.62 -23.46 8.58
CA PRO A 166 -21.08 -23.29 8.64
C PRO A 166 -21.51 -21.82 8.72
N LYS A 167 -20.79 -21.00 9.50
CA LYS A 167 -21.08 -19.56 9.61
C LYS A 167 -20.80 -18.83 8.29
N VAL A 168 -19.69 -19.16 7.62
CA VAL A 168 -19.34 -18.57 6.33
C VAL A 168 -20.35 -18.98 5.24
N ASP A 169 -20.75 -20.26 5.16
CA ASP A 169 -21.78 -20.72 4.21
C ASP A 169 -23.12 -20.01 4.44
N HIS A 170 -23.58 -19.97 5.70
CA HIS A 170 -24.81 -19.26 6.06
C HIS A 170 -24.74 -17.77 5.68
N PHE A 171 -23.66 -17.09 6.05
CA PHE A 171 -23.43 -15.68 5.74
C PHE A 171 -23.43 -15.45 4.23
N MET A 172 -22.69 -16.25 3.45
CA MET A 172 -22.61 -16.09 2.00
C MET A 172 -23.96 -16.29 1.33
N ARG A 173 -24.74 -17.32 1.72
CA ARG A 173 -26.09 -17.53 1.18
C ARG A 173 -27.01 -16.34 1.45
N SER A 174 -26.99 -15.81 2.68
CA SER A 174 -27.78 -14.64 3.05
C SER A 174 -27.35 -13.38 2.31
N TYR A 175 -26.04 -13.17 2.12
CA TYR A 175 -25.51 -12.02 1.39
C TYR A 175 -25.88 -12.09 -0.10
N LEU A 176 -25.77 -13.28 -0.71
CA LEU A 176 -26.07 -13.49 -2.13
C LEU A 176 -27.58 -13.46 -2.42
N SER A 177 -28.44 -13.88 -1.48
CA SER A 177 -29.89 -13.81 -1.71
C SER A 177 -30.40 -12.38 -1.90
N GLN A 178 -29.69 -11.38 -1.36
CA GLN A 178 -30.00 -9.95 -1.53
C GLN A 178 -29.67 -9.45 -2.95
N TRP A 179 -28.95 -10.23 -3.76
CA TRP A 179 -28.55 -9.83 -5.11
C TRP A 179 -29.66 -10.04 -6.14
N ASN A 180 -30.64 -10.90 -5.84
CA ASN A 180 -31.76 -11.19 -6.75
C ASN A 180 -32.61 -9.97 -7.08
N GLU A 181 -32.55 -8.92 -6.25
CA GLU A 181 -33.28 -7.67 -6.41
C GLU A 181 -32.49 -6.62 -7.23
N LEU A 182 -31.26 -6.94 -7.66
CA LEU A 182 -30.37 -6.02 -8.37
C LEU A 182 -30.29 -6.39 -9.85
N GLU A 183 -30.60 -5.43 -10.73
CA GLU A 183 -30.48 -5.61 -12.18
C GLU A 183 -29.01 -5.68 -12.65
N ASN A 184 -28.16 -4.84 -12.05
CA ASN A 184 -26.73 -4.76 -12.35
C ASN A 184 -25.91 -4.80 -11.06
N ILE A 185 -24.83 -5.58 -11.07
CA ILE A 185 -24.01 -5.84 -9.88
C ILE A 185 -22.54 -5.56 -10.19
N ASP A 186 -21.94 -4.66 -9.41
CA ASP A 186 -20.48 -4.57 -9.33
C ASP A 186 -19.96 -5.71 -8.46
N ILE A 187 -19.52 -6.79 -9.12
CA ILE A 187 -19.00 -7.99 -8.44
C ILE A 187 -17.77 -7.63 -7.59
N GLN A 188 -16.92 -6.69 -8.02
CA GLN A 188 -15.73 -6.35 -7.27
C GLN A 188 -16.08 -5.63 -5.97
N ASP A 189 -17.00 -4.66 -6.00
CA ASP A 189 -17.48 -3.97 -4.81
C ASP A 189 -18.18 -4.93 -3.86
N LYS A 190 -19.15 -5.70 -4.37
CA LYS A 190 -19.94 -6.62 -3.55
C LYS A 190 -19.11 -7.72 -2.91
N THR A 191 -18.16 -8.31 -3.63
CA THR A 191 -17.31 -9.38 -3.07
C THR A 191 -16.31 -8.86 -2.05
N LYS A 192 -15.75 -7.65 -2.23
CA LYS A 192 -14.93 -6.98 -1.19
C LYS A 192 -15.74 -6.75 0.07
N HIS A 193 -16.97 -6.24 -0.07
CA HIS A 193 -17.84 -5.99 1.07
C HIS A 193 -18.25 -7.29 1.78
N MET A 194 -18.60 -8.33 1.01
CA MET A 194 -18.91 -9.67 1.53
C MET A 194 -17.74 -10.26 2.32
N ALA A 195 -16.52 -10.23 1.78
CA ALA A 195 -15.33 -10.76 2.45
C ALA A 195 -15.00 -9.99 3.73
N PHE A 196 -15.11 -8.65 3.69
CA PHE A 196 -14.91 -7.81 4.87
C PHE A 196 -15.92 -8.15 5.98
N LEU A 197 -17.21 -8.15 5.67
CA LEU A 197 -18.26 -8.44 6.64
C LEU A 197 -18.14 -9.85 7.22
N SER A 198 -17.94 -10.85 6.36
CA SER A 198 -17.73 -12.24 6.80
C SER A 198 -16.56 -12.34 7.78
N SER A 199 -15.43 -11.70 7.46
CA SER A 199 -14.24 -11.69 8.32
C SER A 199 -14.49 -10.96 9.65
N LEU A 200 -15.14 -9.80 9.60
CA LEU A 200 -15.47 -9.02 10.79
C LEU A 200 -16.39 -9.81 11.73
N THR A 201 -17.40 -10.50 11.19
CA THR A 201 -18.29 -11.36 11.96
C THR A 201 -17.55 -12.55 12.61
N GLN A 202 -16.58 -13.17 11.91
CA GLN A 202 -15.77 -14.23 12.54
C GLN A 202 -14.88 -13.69 13.67
N ILE A 203 -14.37 -12.46 13.51
CA ILE A 203 -13.46 -11.85 14.47
C ILE A 203 -14.20 -11.32 15.69
N ALA A 204 -15.25 -10.54 15.47
CA ALA A 204 -15.88 -9.68 16.47
C ALA A 204 -17.40 -9.94 16.60
N GLY A 205 -17.91 -11.03 16.05
CA GLY A 205 -19.33 -11.37 16.12
C GLY A 205 -20.23 -10.37 15.39
N ASP A 206 -21.52 -10.38 15.74
CA ASP A 206 -22.50 -9.49 15.15
C ASP A 206 -22.43 -8.10 15.78
N LEU A 207 -21.96 -7.13 15.00
CA LEU A 207 -21.84 -5.74 15.41
C LEU A 207 -22.99 -4.89 14.89
N LYS A 208 -23.32 -3.82 15.61
CA LYS A 208 -24.33 -2.84 15.17
C LYS A 208 -23.88 -2.18 13.85
N LYS A 209 -24.82 -1.97 12.93
CA LYS A 209 -24.56 -1.41 11.59
C LYS A 209 -23.69 -0.14 11.58
N PRO A 210 -23.89 0.87 12.45
CA PRO A 210 -23.03 2.06 12.47
C PRO A 210 -21.55 1.73 12.76
N LEU A 211 -21.30 0.80 13.68
CA LEU A 211 -19.95 0.38 14.05
C LEU A 211 -19.27 -0.40 12.91
N VAL A 212 -20.02 -1.27 12.23
CA VAL A 212 -19.55 -2.01 11.05
C VAL A 212 -19.11 -1.05 9.94
N GLU A 213 -19.91 -0.04 9.64
CA GLU A 213 -19.59 0.96 8.61
C GLU A 213 -18.35 1.78 8.97
N GLU A 214 -18.17 2.10 10.26
CA GLU A 214 -16.98 2.80 10.72
C GLU A 214 -15.70 1.95 10.60
N PHE A 215 -15.77 0.68 11.03
CA PHE A 215 -14.69 -0.28 10.83
C PHE A 215 -14.35 -0.43 9.34
N LYS A 216 -15.36 -0.54 8.48
CA LYS A 216 -15.17 -0.70 7.03
C LYS A 216 -14.42 0.48 6.43
N ASN A 217 -14.87 1.69 6.74
CA ASN A 217 -14.28 2.92 6.23
C ASN A 217 -12.83 3.10 6.69
N ALA A 218 -12.54 2.77 7.96
CA ALA A 218 -11.17 2.79 8.46
C ALA A 218 -10.32 1.68 7.83
N PHE A 219 -10.85 0.46 7.71
CA PHE A 219 -10.12 -0.69 7.18
C PHE A 219 -9.63 -0.46 5.75
N PHE A 220 -10.48 0.02 4.85
CA PHE A 220 -10.05 0.27 3.46
C PHE A 220 -9.00 1.39 3.36
N LYS A 221 -9.09 2.45 4.17
CA LYS A 221 -8.06 3.49 4.26
C LYS A 221 -6.74 2.93 4.81
N LEU A 222 -6.82 2.05 5.81
CA LEU A 222 -5.67 1.36 6.39
C LEU A 222 -4.96 0.52 5.32
N VAL A 223 -5.69 -0.33 4.60
CA VAL A 223 -5.12 -1.20 3.54
C VAL A 223 -4.39 -0.37 2.48
N VAL A 224 -5.02 0.70 1.97
CA VAL A 224 -4.39 1.58 0.97
C VAL A 224 -3.12 2.26 1.53
N GLY A 225 -3.13 2.63 2.81
CA GLY A 225 -1.95 3.23 3.45
C GLY A 225 -0.76 2.28 3.57
N THR A 226 -0.98 0.98 3.82
CA THR A 226 0.12 0.00 3.94
C THR A 226 0.91 -0.22 2.64
N LEU A 227 0.35 0.16 1.49
CA LEU A 227 0.97 0.06 0.16
C LEU A 227 1.33 1.45 -0.40
N SER A 228 1.91 2.30 0.45
CA SER A 228 2.31 3.66 0.08
C SER A 228 3.77 3.94 0.43
N VAL A 229 4.31 5.04 -0.13
CA VAL A 229 5.62 5.55 0.29
C VAL A 229 5.45 6.26 1.65
N PRO A 230 6.31 6.01 2.64
CA PRO A 230 6.14 6.47 4.03
C PRO A 230 6.44 7.99 4.18
N ILE A 231 5.58 8.83 3.61
CA ILE A 231 5.68 10.29 3.65
C ILE A 231 4.42 10.83 4.34
N ASP A 232 4.56 11.32 5.58
CA ASP A 232 3.45 11.87 6.37
C ASP A 232 3.16 13.32 5.99
N LEU A 233 2.47 13.50 4.86
CA LEU A 233 1.95 14.79 4.42
C LEU A 233 0.42 14.75 4.29
N PRO A 234 -0.28 15.89 4.50
CA PRO A 234 -1.71 16.01 4.22
C PRO A 234 -2.05 15.52 2.80
N GLY A 235 -3.12 14.72 2.67
CA GLY A 235 -3.58 14.16 1.39
C GLY A 235 -2.86 12.89 0.93
N THR A 236 -1.79 12.45 1.60
CA THR A 236 -1.11 11.18 1.26
C THR A 236 -1.87 9.96 1.78
N ASN A 237 -1.79 8.86 1.02
CA ASN A 237 -2.33 7.57 1.46
C ASN A 237 -1.68 7.08 2.76
N TYR A 238 -0.40 7.37 2.97
CA TYR A 238 0.33 7.03 4.18
C TYR A 238 -0.31 7.67 5.43
N ARG A 239 -0.52 8.99 5.41
CA ARG A 239 -1.18 9.72 6.50
C ARG A 239 -2.61 9.25 6.73
N CYS A 240 -3.37 9.01 5.66
CA CYS A 240 -4.72 8.45 5.76
C CYS A 240 -4.71 7.07 6.44
N GLY A 241 -3.73 6.22 6.13
CA GLY A 241 -3.55 4.91 6.77
C GLY A 241 -3.20 5.01 8.25
N ILE A 242 -2.32 5.94 8.64
CA ILE A 242 -1.99 6.19 10.06
C ILE A 242 -3.23 6.67 10.84
N GLN A 243 -4.03 7.56 10.27
CA GLN A 243 -5.28 8.02 10.89
C GLN A 243 -6.30 6.89 11.01
N ALA A 244 -6.40 6.05 9.97
CA ALA A 244 -7.27 4.89 9.98
C ALA A 244 -6.87 3.86 11.04
N ARG A 245 -5.57 3.61 11.21
CA ARG A 245 -5.02 2.80 12.31
C ARG A 245 -5.49 3.33 13.66
N LYS A 246 -5.32 4.63 13.93
CA LYS A 246 -5.74 5.24 15.19
C LYS A 246 -7.25 5.05 15.44
N ASN A 247 -8.07 5.13 14.39
CA ASN A 247 -9.50 4.89 14.53
C ASN A 247 -9.80 3.42 14.84
N ILE A 248 -9.18 2.47 14.12
CA ILE A 248 -9.36 1.04 14.39
C ILE A 248 -8.92 0.68 15.81
N ASP A 249 -7.78 1.21 16.28
CA ASP A 249 -7.30 0.99 17.65
C ASP A 249 -8.32 1.49 18.68
N ARG A 250 -8.95 2.65 18.44
CA ARG A 250 -10.02 3.19 19.30
C ARG A 250 -11.24 2.26 19.30
N LEU A 251 -11.74 1.89 18.12
CA LEU A 251 -12.92 1.03 17.98
C LEU A 251 -12.72 -0.34 18.63
N LEU A 252 -11.53 -0.94 18.48
CA LEU A 252 -11.20 -2.21 19.12
C LEU A 252 -11.14 -2.09 20.65
N ARG A 253 -10.57 -1.00 21.18
CA ARG A 253 -10.54 -0.75 22.64
C ARG A 253 -11.93 -0.57 23.22
N GLU A 254 -12.77 0.22 22.57
CA GLU A 254 -14.17 0.42 22.97
C GLU A 254 -14.94 -0.89 22.96
N LEU A 255 -14.82 -1.68 21.89
CA LEU A 255 -15.46 -3.00 21.79
C LEU A 255 -14.97 -3.97 22.86
N MET A 256 -13.65 -4.03 23.11
CA MET A 256 -13.09 -4.88 24.16
C MET A 256 -13.58 -4.45 25.54
N GLN A 257 -13.72 -3.15 25.80
CA GLN A 257 -14.22 -2.65 27.08
C GLN A 257 -15.71 -3.00 27.26
N GLU A 258 -16.55 -2.74 26.26
CA GLU A 258 -17.98 -3.10 26.26
C GLU A 258 -18.17 -4.60 26.58
N ARG A 259 -17.35 -5.46 25.99
CA ARG A 259 -17.38 -6.91 26.23
C ARG A 259 -16.91 -7.32 27.62
N ARG A 260 -15.94 -6.61 28.22
CA ARG A 260 -15.53 -6.86 29.61
C ARG A 260 -16.64 -6.44 30.58
N ASP A 261 -17.29 -5.31 30.30
CA ASP A 261 -18.34 -4.75 31.15
C ASP A 261 -19.66 -5.53 31.07
N SER A 262 -19.95 -6.22 29.95
CA SER A 262 -21.17 -7.01 29.80
C SER A 262 -21.18 -8.30 30.64
N GLY A 263 -20.00 -8.83 31.01
CA GLY A 263 -19.86 -10.12 31.69
C GLY A 263 -20.22 -11.33 30.82
N GLU A 264 -20.51 -11.13 29.54
CA GLU A 264 -20.90 -12.21 28.63
C GLU A 264 -19.69 -13.02 28.15
N THR A 265 -19.92 -14.30 27.87
CA THR A 265 -18.88 -15.16 27.28
C THR A 265 -18.97 -15.14 25.76
N PHE A 266 -17.99 -14.51 25.12
CA PHE A 266 -17.87 -14.49 23.66
C PHE A 266 -17.11 -15.71 23.13
N THR A 267 -17.60 -16.30 22.03
CA THR A 267 -17.04 -17.49 21.36
C THR A 267 -16.55 -17.20 19.94
N ASP A 268 -16.36 -15.91 19.62
CA ASP A 268 -15.66 -15.47 18.42
C ASP A 268 -14.15 -15.34 18.67
N MET A 269 -13.38 -15.05 17.60
CA MET A 269 -11.91 -14.99 17.70
C MET A 269 -11.43 -13.95 18.72
N LEU A 270 -12.05 -12.77 18.77
CA LEU A 270 -11.71 -11.74 19.74
C LEU A 270 -11.99 -12.22 21.16
N GLY A 271 -13.14 -12.87 21.39
CA GLY A 271 -13.48 -13.48 22.68
C GLY A 271 -12.45 -14.50 23.15
N TYR A 272 -11.97 -15.37 22.25
CA TYR A 272 -10.89 -16.31 22.57
C TYR A 272 -9.55 -15.63 22.87
N LEU A 273 -9.22 -14.56 22.15
CA LEU A 273 -7.98 -13.80 22.38
C LEU A 273 -8.02 -13.02 23.70
N MET A 274 -9.18 -12.47 24.07
CA MET A 274 -9.37 -11.75 25.34
C MET A 274 -9.26 -12.65 26.57
N LYS A 275 -9.55 -13.96 26.44
CA LYS A 275 -9.40 -14.94 27.53
C LYS A 275 -7.95 -15.34 27.81
N LYS A 276 -7.03 -15.06 26.89
CA LYS A 276 -5.66 -15.59 26.89
C LYS A 276 -4.66 -14.69 27.63
N GLU A 277 -5.15 -13.82 28.51
CA GLU A 277 -4.36 -12.89 29.34
C GLU A 277 -3.85 -13.49 30.66
N ASP A 278 -3.84 -14.82 30.80
CA ASP A 278 -3.16 -15.55 31.91
C ASP A 278 -1.81 -16.15 31.45
#